data_AF-A0A3N5VYK9-F1
#
_entry.id   AF-A0A3N5VYK9-F1
#
_cell.length_a   1.000
_cell.length_b   1.000
_cell.length_c   1.000
_cell.angle_alpha   90.00
_cell.angle_beta   90.00
_cell.angle_gamma   90.00
#
_symmetry.space_group_name_H-M   'P 1'
#
loop_
_entity.id
_entity.type
_entity.pdbx_description
1 polymer ?
#
loop_
_entity_poly.entity_id
_entity_poly.type
_entity_poly.pdbx_seq_one_letter_code
_entity_poly.pdbx_strand_id
1 'polypeptide(L)'
;MGRFIAMDADGQVFRAVIVKKYWGSEPITVYEGPYDTIAAARARVTYWSNRLSDRDEDETDGSWSTGYVETGTVTWLGRDERNLRRS
;
A
#
# COMPACT_ATOMS: atom_id res chain seq x y z
N MET A 1 -11.01 -17.54 5.64
CA MET A 1 -11.66 -17.25 4.35
C MET A 1 -10.69 -16.43 3.52
N GLY A 2 -10.19 -16.95 2.40
CA GLY A 2 -9.28 -16.20 1.53
C GLY A 2 -10.08 -15.22 0.67
N ARG A 3 -9.69 -13.95 0.64
CA ARG A 3 -10.22 -12.99 -0.33
C ARG A 3 -9.47 -13.18 -1.64
N PHE A 4 -10.20 -13.43 -2.73
CA PHE A 4 -9.62 -13.38 -4.06
C PHE A 4 -9.37 -11.91 -4.40
N ILE A 5 -8.11 -11.57 -4.66
CA ILE A 5 -7.77 -10.29 -5.27
C ILE A 5 -7.80 -10.59 -6.76
N ALA A 6 -8.73 -9.97 -7.50
CA ALA A 6 -8.69 -10.04 -8.95
C ALA A 6 -7.31 -9.56 -9.40
N MET A 7 -6.70 -10.22 -10.37
CA MET A 7 -5.50 -9.70 -11.02
C MET A 7 -5.95 -9.17 -12.37
N ASP A 8 -5.29 -8.14 -12.89
CA ASP A 8 -5.48 -7.83 -14.30
C ASP A 8 -5.04 -9.02 -15.16
N ALA A 9 -5.39 -9.00 -16.45
CA ALA A 9 -5.10 -10.10 -17.36
C ALA A 9 -3.59 -10.43 -17.47
N ASP A 10 -2.72 -9.46 -17.12
CA ASP A 10 -1.26 -9.55 -17.18
C ASP A 10 -0.63 -9.88 -15.82
N GLY A 11 -1.44 -10.16 -14.79
CA GLY A 11 -0.97 -10.46 -13.44
C GLY A 11 -0.39 -9.24 -12.71
N GLN A 12 -0.72 -8.03 -13.17
CA GLN A 12 -0.26 -6.78 -12.58
C GLN A 12 -1.07 -6.45 -11.33
N VAL A 13 -0.34 -5.98 -10.32
CA VAL A 13 -0.90 -5.52 -9.05
C VAL A 13 -0.30 -4.17 -8.68
N PHE A 14 -1.08 -3.40 -7.94
CA PHE A 14 -0.72 -2.05 -7.54
C PHE A 14 -0.68 -1.95 -6.01
N ARG A 15 0.25 -1.17 -5.46
CA ARG A 15 0.36 -0.91 -4.03
C ARG A 15 0.43 0.58 -3.79
N ALA A 16 -0.39 1.08 -2.87
CA ALA A 16 -0.25 2.45 -2.39
C ALA A 16 0.85 2.48 -1.32
N VAL A 17 1.86 3.30 -1.54
CA VAL A 17 2.90 3.61 -0.55
C VAL A 17 2.60 4.98 0.01
N ILE A 18 2.26 5.03 1.29
CA ILE A 18 1.84 6.24 1.98
C ILE A 18 2.87 6.55 3.06
N VAL A 19 3.49 7.73 3.00
CA VAL A 19 4.27 8.27 4.10
C VAL A 19 3.38 9.25 4.84
N LYS A 20 3.14 8.99 6.12
CA LYS A 20 2.29 9.86 6.96
C LYS A 20 2.96 10.17 8.28
N LYS A 21 2.81 11.41 8.72
CA LYS A 21 3.24 11.90 10.02
C LYS A 21 2.01 12.40 10.76
N TYR A 22 1.83 11.97 12.00
CA TYR A 22 0.91 12.61 12.92
C TYR A 22 1.66 13.60 13.80
N TRP A 23 0.96 14.59 14.33
CA TRP A 23 1.55 15.57 15.26
C TRP A 23 2.29 14.86 16.42
N GLY A 24 3.50 15.33 16.72
CA GLY A 24 4.34 14.79 17.79
C GLY A 24 4.86 13.37 17.57
N SER A 25 4.75 12.83 16.34
CA SER A 25 5.22 11.49 16.00
C SER A 25 6.21 11.50 14.83
N GLU A 26 7.01 10.44 14.75
CA GLU A 26 7.89 10.21 13.61
C GLU A 26 7.07 9.79 12.38
N PRO A 27 7.41 10.24 11.16
CA PRO A 27 6.81 9.73 9.93
C PRO A 27 6.91 8.21 9.83
N ILE A 28 5.80 7.59 9.42
CA ILE A 28 5.71 6.16 9.16
C ILE A 28 5.35 5.91 7.71
N THR A 29 5.91 4.83 7.14
CA THR A 29 5.53 4.33 5.82
C THR A 29 4.52 3.20 5.97
N VAL A 30 3.38 3.33 5.30
CA VAL A 30 2.32 2.34 5.24
C VAL A 30 2.17 1.84 3.82
N TYR A 31 2.08 0.53 3.71
CA TYR A 31 1.92 -0.19 2.45
C TYR A 31 0.49 -0.74 2.40
N GLU A 32 -0.34 -0.22 1.51
CA GLU A 32 -1.71 -0.70 1.32
C GLU A 32 -1.86 -1.40 -0.04
N GLY A 33 -2.51 -2.57 -0.05
CA GLY A 33 -2.66 -3.43 -1.22
C GLY A 33 -2.23 -4.88 -0.95
N PRO A 34 -2.02 -5.69 -2.00
CA PRO A 34 -2.11 -5.32 -3.42
C PRO A 34 -3.54 -5.02 -3.89
N TYR A 35 -3.65 -4.15 -4.88
CA TYR A 35 -4.86 -3.78 -5.61
C TYR A 35 -4.81 -4.32 -7.04
N ASP A 36 -5.98 -4.61 -7.58
CA ASP A 36 -6.20 -5.11 -8.94
C ASP A 36 -6.18 -4.00 -10.00
N THR A 37 -6.39 -2.75 -9.58
CA THR A 37 -6.43 -1.58 -10.45
C THR A 37 -5.60 -0.43 -9.89
N ILE A 38 -4.95 0.33 -10.77
CA ILE A 38 -4.21 1.54 -10.40
C ILE A 38 -5.12 2.60 -9.76
N ALA A 39 -6.39 2.65 -10.17
CA ALA A 39 -7.38 3.59 -9.64
C ALA A 39 -7.64 3.35 -8.16
N ALA A 40 -7.78 2.09 -7.73
CA ALA A 40 -7.95 1.75 -6.32
C ALA A 40 -6.73 2.17 -5.47
N ALA A 41 -5.51 1.90 -5.96
CA ALA A 41 -4.29 2.34 -5.28
C ALA A 41 -4.19 3.87 -5.18
N ARG A 42 -4.48 4.59 -6.27
CA ARG A 42 -4.49 6.07 -6.28
C ARG A 42 -5.52 6.64 -5.32
N ALA A 43 -6.72 6.08 -5.27
CA ALA A 43 -7.77 6.51 -4.35
C ALA A 43 -7.31 6.47 -2.88
N ARG A 44 -6.46 5.51 -2.51
CA ARG A 44 -5.90 5.42 -1.16
C ARG A 44 -4.85 6.48 -0.88
N VAL A 45 -3.97 6.78 -1.84
CA VAL A 45 -3.02 7.90 -1.74
C VAL A 45 -3.80 9.21 -1.54
N THR A 46 -4.78 9.49 -2.40
CA THR A 46 -5.62 10.69 -2.31
C THR A 46 -6.38 10.77 -1.00
N TYR A 47 -6.95 9.66 -0.54
CA TYR A 47 -7.65 9.61 0.75
C TYR A 47 -6.74 10.06 1.91
N TRP A 48 -5.51 9.55 1.98
CA TRP A 48 -4.60 9.91 3.06
C TRP A 48 -4.07 11.34 2.95
N SER A 49 -3.77 11.80 1.75
CA SER A 49 -3.43 13.21 1.50
C SER A 49 -4.55 14.10 2.02
N ASN A 50 -5.80 13.89 1.59
CA ASN A 50 -6.92 14.72 2.04
C ASN A 50 -7.17 14.60 3.55
N ARG A 51 -7.16 13.38 4.09
CA ARG A 51 -7.43 13.11 5.51
C ARG A 51 -6.46 13.82 6.45
N LEU A 52 -5.20 13.98 6.04
CA LEU A 52 -4.19 14.65 6.85
C LEU A 52 -3.95 16.10 6.43
N SER A 53 -4.50 16.54 5.29
CA SER A 53 -4.58 17.96 4.92
C SER A 53 -5.67 18.74 5.67
N ASP A 54 -6.75 18.10 6.11
CA ASP A 54 -7.89 18.74 6.83
C ASP A 54 -7.56 19.14 8.30
N ARG A 55 -6.31 19.51 8.61
CA ARG A 55 -5.90 19.86 9.97
C ARG A 55 -5.05 21.15 10.00
N ASP A 56 -5.64 22.26 9.57
CA ASP A 56 -5.29 23.61 10.07
C ASP A 56 -5.93 23.75 11.47
N GLU A 57 -5.43 24.45 12.48
CA GLU A 57 -4.51 25.58 12.61
C GLU A 57 -3.55 25.31 13.79
N ASP A 58 -2.42 26.00 13.81
CA ASP A 58 -1.38 26.01 14.85
C ASP A 58 -0.27 24.94 14.79
N GLU A 59 0.94 25.48 14.71
CA GLU A 59 2.26 24.85 14.82
C GLU A 59 2.82 24.14 13.59
N THR A 60 4.01 24.59 13.24
CA THR A 60 4.99 24.18 12.23
C THR A 60 5.43 22.70 12.31
N ASP A 61 4.69 21.85 13.02
CA ASP A 61 4.93 20.41 13.23
C ASP A 61 3.65 19.57 12.98
N GLY A 62 2.81 20.05 12.05
CA GLY A 62 1.50 19.51 11.71
C GLY A 62 1.49 18.08 11.15
N SER A 63 0.29 17.48 11.17
CA SER A 63 0.07 16.17 10.56
C SER A 63 0.09 16.30 9.04
N TRP A 64 0.74 15.37 8.32
CA TRP A 64 0.80 15.41 6.86
C TRP A 64 0.86 14.01 6.27
N SER A 65 0.49 13.90 5.00
CA SER A 65 0.66 12.68 4.22
C SER A 65 1.10 12.98 2.80
N THR A 66 2.03 12.17 2.30
CA THR A 66 2.31 12.03 0.87
C THR A 66 2.28 10.56 0.48
N GLY A 67 2.26 10.28 -0.81
CA GLY A 67 2.31 8.90 -1.27
C GLY A 67 2.43 8.77 -2.78
N TYR A 68 2.72 7.56 -3.20
CA TYR A 68 2.82 7.17 -4.60
C TYR A 68 2.30 5.74 -4.78
N VAL A 69 2.10 5.34 -6.04
CA VAL A 69 1.68 3.99 -6.38
C VAL A 69 2.88 3.23 -6.93
N GLU A 70 3.12 2.05 -6.38
CA GLU A 70 4.02 1.06 -6.94
C GLU A 70 3.24 0.05 -7.78
N THR A 71 3.87 -0.41 -8.85
CA THR A 71 3.36 -1.48 -9.71
C THR A 71 4.25 -2.70 -9.54
N GLY A 72 3.65 -3.88 -9.48
CA GLY A 72 4.35 -5.15 -9.43
C GLY A 72 3.60 -6.23 -10.18
N THR A 73 4.24 -7.38 -10.34
CA THR A 73 3.65 -8.59 -10.89
C THR A 73 3.68 -9.70 -9.86
N VAL A 74 2.65 -10.54 -9.84
CA VAL A 74 2.57 -11.66 -8.91
C VAL A 74 3.41 -12.82 -9.45
N THR A 75 4.42 -13.22 -8.68
CA THR A 75 5.15 -14.47 -8.91
C THR A 75 4.63 -15.53 -7.96
N TRP A 76 4.04 -16.59 -8.52
CA TRP A 76 3.72 -17.79 -7.74
C TRP A 76 5.02 -18.55 -7.48
N LEU A 77 5.53 -18.46 -6.25
CA LEU A 77 6.54 -19.39 -5.77
C LEU A 77 5.87 -20.75 -5.62
N GLY A 78 5.96 -21.57 -6.67
CA GLY A 78 5.46 -22.94 -6.64
C GLY A 78 5.99 -23.63 -5.38
N ARG A 79 5.10 -24.31 -4.65
CA ARG A 79 5.48 -25.15 -3.52
C ARG A 79 6.45 -26.20 -4.04
N ASP A 80 7.74 -26.01 -3.85
CA ASP A 80 8.74 -26.99 -4.28
C ASP A 80 8.66 -28.21 -3.35
N GLU A 81 7.89 -29.22 -3.75
CA GLU A 81 7.70 -30.48 -3.01
C GLU A 81 9.00 -31.30 -2.87
N ARG A 82 10.12 -30.87 -3.48
CA ARG A 82 11.41 -31.54 -3.39
C ARG A 82 12.08 -31.45 -2.01
N ASN A 83 11.66 -30.53 -1.14
CA ASN A 83 12.26 -30.34 0.19
C ASN A 83 11.62 -31.17 1.32
N LEU A 84 10.55 -31.94 1.05
CA LEU A 84 9.84 -32.73 2.07
C LEU A 84 10.32 -34.18 2.20
N ARG A 85 11.31 -34.63 1.41
CA ARG A 85 11.83 -36.01 1.42
C ARG A 85 13.18 -36.19 2.14
N ARG A 86 13.60 -35.22 2.95
CA ARG A 86 14.90 -35.27 3.68
C ARG A 86 14.77 -35.00 5.19
N SER A 87 13.68 -35.42 5.82
CA SER A 87 13.60 -35.53 7.29
C SER A 87 13.50 -36.98 7.69
#